data_AF-A0A945NJ20-F1
#
_entry.id   AF-A0A945NJ20-F1
#
_cell.length_a   1.000
_cell.length_b   1.000
_cell.length_c   1.000
_cell.angle_alpha   90.00
_cell.angle_beta   90.00
_cell.angle_gamma   90.00
#
_symmetry.space_group_name_H-M   'P 1'
#
loop_
_entity.id
_entity.type
_entity.pdbx_description
1 polymer ?
#
loop_
_entity_poly.entity_id
_entity_poly.type
_entity_poly.pdbx_seq_one_letter_code
_entity_poly.pdbx_strand_id
1 'polypeptide(L)'
;MNFPDPLIQGRLIKRYKRFLTDVELESGEVVVAHCANPGSMLSLLEEGAEVWLSPARNPARKLKYTWEMINIGGSLVGLNTALPNKIVQEAIEDGLIPELVGYDSLRPEVKYGKNSRIDILLEGENVPICYVEIKSVTMSRPEKGDNLAEFPDSVTARGTKHLQELSDQVAEGKRAVMLYLVQREDCNEFSVAADIDPAYAAGLKAAKLAGVETLCYGCSVSPEAINIARKLKITS
;
A
#
# COMPACT_ATOMS: atom_id res chain seq x y z
N MET A 1 -6.36 -9.30 -6.55
CA MET A 1 -7.18 -8.51 -7.50
C MET A 1 -6.69 -8.63 -8.94
N ASN A 2 -7.64 -8.80 -9.88
CA ASN A 2 -7.37 -8.78 -11.32
C ASN A 2 -7.65 -7.39 -11.93
N PHE A 3 -6.77 -6.91 -12.81
CA PHE A 3 -7.04 -5.68 -13.55
C PHE A 3 -8.23 -5.92 -14.50
N PRO A 4 -9.20 -4.98 -14.54
CA PRO A 4 -10.42 -5.18 -15.33
C PRO A 4 -10.19 -5.04 -16.83
N ASP A 5 -9.10 -4.37 -17.22
CA ASP A 5 -8.71 -4.08 -18.59
C ASP A 5 -7.21 -4.39 -18.73
N PRO A 6 -6.74 -4.88 -19.89
CA PRO A 6 -5.32 -5.06 -20.14
C PRO A 6 -4.55 -3.76 -19.92
N LEU A 7 -3.42 -3.85 -19.21
CA LEU A 7 -2.56 -2.70 -19.01
C LEU A 7 -1.72 -2.41 -20.26
N ILE A 8 -1.49 -1.13 -20.48
CA ILE A 8 -0.75 -0.61 -21.63
C ILE A 8 0.67 -0.28 -21.16
N GLN A 9 1.66 -0.91 -21.79
CA GLN A 9 3.07 -0.67 -21.48
C GLN A 9 3.58 0.62 -22.13
N GLY A 10 4.51 1.28 -21.44
CA GLY A 10 5.23 2.45 -21.95
C GLY A 10 6.50 2.71 -21.14
N ARG A 11 7.12 3.86 -21.37
CA ARG A 11 8.32 4.33 -20.66
C ARG A 11 8.06 5.64 -19.94
N LEU A 12 8.46 5.71 -18.68
CA LEU A 12 8.35 6.91 -17.87
C LEU A 12 9.23 8.03 -18.47
N ILE A 13 8.62 9.17 -18.80
CA ILE A 13 9.38 10.38 -19.12
C ILE A 13 9.58 11.19 -17.84
N LYS A 14 8.48 11.56 -17.17
CA LYS A 14 8.55 12.32 -15.91
C LYS A 14 7.21 12.33 -15.17
N ARG A 15 7.29 12.46 -13.85
CA ARG A 15 6.16 12.83 -12.97
C ARG A 15 6.26 14.31 -12.59
N TYR A 16 5.14 15.02 -12.59
CA TYR A 16 5.08 16.43 -12.20
C TYR A 16 3.73 16.80 -11.61
N LYS A 17 3.67 17.92 -10.89
CA LYS A 17 2.46 18.42 -10.21
C LYS A 17 1.75 17.35 -9.36
N ARG A 18 2.53 16.40 -8.82
CA ARG A 18 2.11 15.24 -8.00
C ARG A 18 1.26 14.19 -8.72
N PHE A 19 0.32 14.61 -9.57
CA PHE A 19 -0.74 13.75 -10.12
C PHE A 19 -0.67 13.55 -11.64
N LEU A 20 0.36 14.09 -12.30
CA LEU A 20 0.55 13.98 -13.75
C LEU A 20 1.86 13.26 -14.05
N THR A 21 1.81 12.36 -15.02
CA THR A 21 2.97 11.63 -15.50
C THR A 21 2.94 11.58 -17.02
N ASP A 22 4.02 12.02 -17.66
CA ASP A 22 4.20 11.84 -19.10
C ASP A 22 4.84 10.46 -19.35
N VAL A 23 4.26 9.69 -20.27
CA VAL A 23 4.70 8.34 -20.63
C VAL A 23 4.74 8.22 -22.14
N GLU A 24 5.84 7.68 -22.67
CA GLU A 24 5.96 7.29 -24.08
C GLU A 24 5.43 5.86 -24.25
N LEU A 25 4.37 5.68 -25.04
CA LEU A 25 3.84 4.36 -25.37
C LEU A 25 4.72 3.65 -26.40
N GLU A 26 4.55 2.33 -26.56
CA GLU A 26 5.27 1.56 -27.58
C GLU A 26 5.05 2.09 -29.02
N SER A 27 3.93 2.77 -29.28
CA SER A 27 3.64 3.43 -30.55
C SER A 27 4.53 4.66 -30.82
N GLY A 28 5.27 5.15 -29.82
CA GLY A 28 5.97 6.44 -29.83
C GLY A 28 5.09 7.64 -29.46
N GLU A 29 3.80 7.42 -29.16
CA GLU A 29 2.91 8.48 -28.67
C GLU A 29 3.25 8.83 -27.22
N VAL A 30 3.37 10.13 -26.93
CA VAL A 30 3.49 10.62 -25.55
C VAL A 30 2.11 10.94 -25.00
N VAL A 31 1.71 10.23 -23.94
CA VAL A 31 0.44 10.42 -23.25
C VAL A 31 0.65 10.99 -21.84
N VAL A 32 -0.36 11.68 -21.34
CA VAL A 32 -0.41 12.14 -19.94
C VAL A 32 -1.31 11.22 -19.13
N ALA A 33 -0.71 10.48 -18.20
CA ALA A 33 -1.39 9.60 -17.25
C ALA A 33 -1.62 10.28 -15.90
N HIS A 34 -2.65 9.83 -15.20
CA HIS A 34 -2.88 10.18 -13.80
C HIS A 34 -1.93 9.37 -12.90
N CYS A 35 -1.13 10.05 -12.08
CA CYS A 35 -0.41 9.41 -10.98
C CYS A 35 -1.33 9.29 -9.77
N ALA A 36 -1.76 8.06 -9.46
CA ALA A 36 -2.63 7.73 -8.33
C ALA A 36 -1.87 7.60 -6.99
N ASN A 37 -0.60 8.00 -6.95
CA ASN A 37 0.21 8.05 -5.74
C ASN A 37 0.54 9.51 -5.39
N PRO A 38 -0.02 10.07 -4.31
CA PRO A 38 0.29 11.44 -3.89
C PRO A 38 1.63 11.58 -3.14
N GLY A 39 2.23 10.45 -2.73
CA GLY A 39 3.46 10.39 -1.93
C GLY A 39 4.70 10.90 -2.65
N SER A 40 5.84 10.85 -1.96
CA SER A 40 7.12 11.26 -2.55
C SER A 40 7.49 10.35 -3.72
N MET A 41 7.09 9.07 -3.66
CA MET A 41 7.52 8.04 -4.60
C MET A 41 9.05 7.92 -4.62
N LEU A 42 9.67 8.15 -3.45
CA LEU A 42 11.10 7.95 -3.27
C LEU A 42 11.46 6.52 -3.72
N SER A 43 12.57 6.37 -4.45
CA SER A 43 13.05 5.15 -5.13
C SER A 43 12.26 4.68 -6.36
N LEU A 44 11.25 5.42 -6.84
CA LEU A 44 10.30 4.94 -7.87
C LEU A 44 10.13 5.88 -9.08
N LEU A 45 11.04 6.82 -9.30
CA LEU A 45 10.95 7.82 -10.38
C LEU A 45 12.15 7.75 -11.33
N GLU A 46 12.46 6.54 -11.80
CA GLU A 46 13.56 6.30 -12.75
C GLU A 46 13.12 6.64 -14.18
N GLU A 47 13.74 7.66 -14.78
CA GLU A 47 13.48 8.05 -16.17
C GLU A 47 13.80 6.90 -17.13
N GLY A 48 12.93 6.66 -18.10
CA GLY A 48 13.04 5.56 -19.06
C GLY A 48 12.57 4.20 -18.55
N ALA A 49 12.25 4.08 -17.26
CA ALA A 49 11.73 2.84 -16.68
C ALA A 49 10.42 2.41 -17.34
N GLU A 50 10.23 1.10 -17.46
CA GLU A 50 8.98 0.54 -17.99
C GLU A 50 7.84 0.80 -17.00
N VAL A 51 6.69 1.19 -17.54
CA VAL A 51 5.50 1.49 -16.76
C VAL A 51 4.26 0.87 -17.41
N TRP A 52 3.24 0.64 -16.58
CA TRP A 52 1.97 0.09 -17.02
C TRP A 52 0.83 1.04 -16.67
N LEU A 53 -0.01 1.29 -17.67
CA LEU A 53 -1.15 2.22 -17.60
C LEU A 53 -2.46 1.47 -17.75
N SER A 54 -3.45 1.78 -16.90
CA SER A 54 -4.83 1.36 -17.13
C SER A 54 -5.59 2.41 -17.95
N PRO A 55 -6.48 2.01 -18.88
CA PRO A 55 -7.36 2.95 -19.56
C PRO A 55 -8.44 3.47 -18.62
N ALA A 56 -8.81 4.73 -18.76
CA ALA A 56 -9.93 5.30 -18.05
C ALA A 56 -11.26 4.74 -18.56
N ARG A 57 -11.98 4.01 -17.71
CA ARG A 57 -13.31 3.45 -18.05
C ARG A 57 -14.42 4.50 -18.16
N ASN A 58 -14.29 5.64 -17.47
CA ASN A 58 -15.24 6.75 -17.60
C ASN A 58 -14.84 7.65 -18.78
N PRO A 59 -15.64 7.71 -19.87
CA PRO A 59 -15.32 8.51 -21.06
C PRO A 59 -15.15 10.01 -20.76
N ALA A 60 -15.80 10.52 -19.71
CA ALA A 60 -15.73 11.92 -19.31
C ALA A 60 -14.43 12.28 -18.54
N ARG A 61 -13.59 11.31 -18.14
CA ARG A 61 -12.32 11.63 -17.49
C ARG A 61 -11.42 12.43 -18.43
N LYS A 62 -10.80 13.48 -17.90
CA LYS A 62 -9.84 14.32 -18.61
C LYS A 62 -8.56 13.55 -18.96
N LEU A 63 -8.00 12.84 -17.99
CA LEU A 63 -6.84 11.97 -18.19
C LEU A 63 -7.35 10.58 -18.56
N LYS A 64 -6.94 10.10 -19.74
CA LYS A 64 -7.41 8.83 -20.31
C LYS A 64 -6.67 7.61 -19.77
N TYR A 65 -5.64 7.82 -18.98
CA TYR A 65 -4.81 6.76 -18.42
C TYR A 65 -4.57 6.98 -16.92
N THR A 66 -4.40 5.90 -16.19
CA THR A 66 -3.90 5.91 -14.81
C THR A 66 -2.62 5.10 -14.74
N TRP A 67 -1.61 5.61 -14.05
CA TRP A 67 -0.34 4.91 -13.86
C TRP A 67 -0.45 3.90 -12.73
N GLU A 68 -0.39 2.61 -13.06
CA GLU A 68 -0.64 1.52 -12.13
C GLU A 68 0.67 0.94 -11.57
N MET A 69 1.70 0.79 -12.41
CA MET A 69 2.90 0.02 -12.06
C MET A 69 4.16 0.58 -12.72
N ILE A 70 5.32 0.30 -12.13
CA ILE A 70 6.65 0.61 -12.67
C ILE A 70 7.59 -0.59 -12.47
N ASN A 71 8.50 -0.81 -13.42
CA ASN A 71 9.61 -1.74 -13.28
C ASN A 71 10.81 -1.00 -12.67
N ILE A 72 11.27 -1.48 -11.51
CA ILE A 72 12.47 -0.97 -10.82
C ILE A 72 13.43 -2.13 -10.63
N GLY A 73 14.62 -2.04 -11.22
CA GLY A 73 15.66 -3.07 -11.07
C GLY A 73 15.23 -4.47 -11.53
N GLY A 74 14.27 -4.58 -12.46
CA GLY A 74 13.73 -5.86 -12.95
C GLY A 74 12.51 -6.37 -12.17
N SER A 75 12.04 -5.64 -11.16
CA SER A 75 10.87 -5.99 -10.34
C SER A 75 9.72 -5.02 -10.57
N LEU A 76 8.50 -5.55 -10.73
CA LEU A 76 7.31 -4.72 -10.82
C LEU A 76 6.89 -4.20 -9.44
N VAL A 77 6.58 -2.91 -9.38
CA VAL A 77 6.08 -2.23 -8.19
C VAL A 77 4.70 -1.64 -8.48
N GLY A 78 3.70 -2.02 -7.68
CA GLY A 78 2.35 -1.43 -7.71
C GLY A 78 2.35 -0.03 -7.10
N LEU A 79 1.87 0.96 -7.84
CA LEU A 79 1.94 2.38 -7.46
C LEU A 79 0.58 2.95 -7.04
N ASN A 80 -0.51 2.39 -7.53
CA ASN A 80 -1.83 2.96 -7.32
C ASN A 80 -2.30 2.76 -5.86
N THR A 81 -2.21 3.83 -5.08
CA THR A 81 -2.55 3.82 -3.64
C THR A 81 -4.04 3.65 -3.34
N ALA A 82 -4.91 3.57 -4.35
CA ALA A 82 -6.31 3.19 -4.18
C ALA A 82 -6.55 1.67 -4.15
N LEU A 83 -5.57 0.85 -4.56
CA LEU A 83 -5.69 -0.62 -4.62
C LEU A 83 -5.43 -1.38 -3.31
N PRO A 84 -4.56 -0.94 -2.37
CA PRO A 84 -4.22 -1.72 -1.17
C PRO A 84 -5.41 -2.23 -0.37
N ASN A 85 -6.42 -1.39 -0.12
CA ASN A 85 -7.60 -1.78 0.67
C ASN A 85 -8.36 -2.92 -0.02
N LYS A 86 -8.53 -2.85 -1.35
CA LYS A 86 -9.16 -3.91 -2.13
C LYS A 86 -8.33 -5.20 -2.12
N ILE A 87 -7.00 -5.10 -2.31
CA ILE A 87 -6.09 -6.25 -2.31
C ILE A 87 -6.17 -7.00 -0.98
N VAL A 88 -6.11 -6.27 0.14
CA VAL A 88 -6.16 -6.85 1.48
C VAL A 88 -7.54 -7.40 1.79
N GLN A 89 -8.62 -6.70 1.40
CA GLN A 89 -9.98 -7.20 1.57
C GLN A 89 -10.16 -8.56 0.88
N GLU A 90 -9.86 -8.65 -0.41
CA GLU A 90 -9.96 -9.90 -1.17
C GLU A 90 -9.10 -11.00 -0.52
N ALA A 91 -7.89 -10.67 -0.07
CA ALA A 91 -7.01 -11.64 0.57
C ALA A 91 -7.51 -12.13 1.96
N ILE A 92 -8.22 -11.29 2.72
CA ILE A 92 -8.87 -11.73 3.97
C ILE A 92 -10.05 -12.66 3.65
N GLU A 93 -10.89 -12.27 2.69
CA GLU A 93 -12.04 -13.06 2.24
C GLU A 93 -11.62 -14.43 1.68
N ASP A 94 -10.49 -14.49 0.97
CA ASP A 94 -9.90 -15.72 0.42
C ASP A 94 -9.05 -16.52 1.46
N GLY A 95 -8.93 -16.03 2.69
CA GLY A 95 -8.18 -16.70 3.76
C GLY A 95 -6.65 -16.70 3.59
N LEU A 96 -6.12 -15.80 2.76
CA LEU A 96 -4.68 -15.68 2.47
C LEU A 96 -3.90 -14.92 3.55
N ILE A 97 -4.60 -14.33 4.53
CA ILE A 97 -4.02 -13.70 5.71
C ILE A 97 -4.52 -14.45 6.95
N PRO A 98 -3.86 -15.55 7.36
CA PRO A 98 -4.35 -16.43 8.42
C PRO A 98 -4.59 -15.73 9.76
N GLU A 99 -3.92 -14.61 10.04
CA GLU A 99 -4.14 -13.84 11.27
C GLU A 99 -5.46 -13.08 11.30
N LEU A 100 -6.13 -12.91 10.15
CA LEU A 100 -7.35 -12.12 9.98
C LEU A 100 -8.55 -12.97 9.55
N VAL A 101 -8.45 -14.31 9.59
CA VAL A 101 -9.58 -15.21 9.32
C VAL A 101 -10.41 -15.46 10.59
N GLY A 102 -11.61 -16.02 10.43
CA GLY A 102 -12.48 -16.41 11.54
C GLY A 102 -13.46 -15.33 12.02
N TYR A 103 -13.70 -14.31 11.19
CA TYR A 103 -14.73 -13.30 11.42
C TYR A 103 -15.93 -13.54 10.49
N ASP A 104 -17.12 -13.18 10.96
CA ASP A 104 -18.37 -13.36 10.21
C ASP A 104 -18.62 -12.24 9.21
N SER A 105 -18.02 -11.06 9.43
CA SER A 105 -18.20 -9.91 8.56
C SER A 105 -16.94 -9.05 8.43
N LEU A 106 -16.83 -8.43 7.26
CA LEU A 106 -15.79 -7.47 6.88
C LEU A 106 -16.48 -6.21 6.38
N ARG A 107 -16.17 -5.06 7.00
CA ARG A 107 -16.72 -3.76 6.61
C ARG A 107 -15.60 -2.76 6.34
N PRO A 108 -15.48 -2.23 5.11
CA PRO A 108 -14.48 -1.22 4.80
C PRO A 108 -14.90 0.18 5.27
N GLU A 109 -13.92 1.08 5.47
CA GLU A 109 -14.12 2.53 5.64
C GLU A 109 -15.02 2.93 6.83
N VAL A 110 -14.91 2.20 7.95
CA VAL A 110 -15.76 2.43 9.14
C VAL A 110 -15.19 3.53 10.02
N LYS A 111 -16.02 4.45 10.52
CA LYS A 111 -15.58 5.48 11.46
C LYS A 111 -15.23 4.86 12.82
N TYR A 112 -14.04 5.14 13.35
CA TYR A 112 -13.58 4.57 14.64
C TYR A 112 -12.89 5.56 15.58
N GLY A 113 -12.41 6.69 15.05
CA GLY A 113 -11.82 7.78 15.83
C GLY A 113 -12.63 9.07 15.76
N LYS A 114 -12.08 10.15 16.31
CA LYS A 114 -12.73 11.47 16.29
C LYS A 114 -12.99 11.94 14.86
N ASN A 115 -11.98 11.81 13.98
CA ASN A 115 -12.01 12.24 12.58
C ASN A 115 -11.30 11.22 11.64
N SER A 116 -11.35 9.94 11.97
CA SER A 116 -10.70 8.87 11.20
C SER A 116 -11.64 7.73 10.88
N ARG A 117 -11.40 7.13 9.72
CA ARG A 117 -11.96 5.86 9.29
C ARG A 117 -10.86 4.81 9.33
N ILE A 118 -11.23 3.60 9.75
CA ILE A 118 -10.40 2.42 9.66
C ILE A 118 -10.59 1.84 8.25
N ASP A 119 -9.52 1.31 7.67
CA ASP A 119 -9.59 0.71 6.35
C ASP A 119 -10.53 -0.50 6.33
N ILE A 120 -10.40 -1.40 7.32
CA ILE A 120 -11.25 -2.59 7.48
C ILE A 120 -11.62 -2.79 8.95
N LEU A 121 -12.90 -3.10 9.20
CA LEU A 121 -13.43 -3.60 10.46
C LEU A 121 -13.88 -5.05 10.30
N LEU A 122 -13.37 -5.93 11.15
CA LEU A 122 -13.74 -7.35 11.20
C LEU A 122 -14.54 -7.63 12.48
N GLU A 123 -15.65 -8.32 12.35
CA GLU A 123 -16.56 -8.65 13.45
C GLU A 123 -17.02 -10.11 13.32
N GLY A 124 -17.12 -10.81 14.44
CA GLY A 124 -17.63 -12.18 14.48
C GLY A 124 -18.13 -12.58 15.86
N GLU A 125 -18.87 -13.68 15.92
CA GLU A 125 -19.38 -14.25 17.17
C GLU A 125 -18.22 -14.81 18.00
N ASN A 126 -18.14 -14.42 19.28
CA ASN A 126 -17.12 -14.91 20.22
C ASN A 126 -15.65 -14.56 19.89
N VAL A 127 -15.41 -13.62 18.98
CA VAL A 127 -14.09 -13.03 18.72
C VAL A 127 -14.10 -11.52 18.97
N PRO A 128 -13.02 -10.91 19.50
CA PRO A 128 -12.96 -9.46 19.66
C PRO A 128 -13.07 -8.75 18.31
N ILE A 129 -13.81 -7.63 18.26
CA ILE A 129 -13.83 -6.74 17.09
C ILE A 129 -12.39 -6.37 16.72
N CYS A 130 -12.05 -6.44 15.43
CA CYS A 130 -10.70 -6.17 14.94
C CYS A 130 -10.68 -5.01 13.94
N TYR A 131 -9.90 -3.99 14.29
CA TYR A 131 -9.63 -2.82 13.46
C TYR A 131 -8.34 -3.05 12.68
N VAL A 132 -8.40 -3.00 11.35
CA VAL A 132 -7.23 -3.21 10.49
C VAL A 132 -6.97 -1.95 9.68
N GLU A 133 -5.84 -1.31 9.95
CA GLU A 133 -5.32 -0.16 9.20
C GLU A 133 -4.27 -0.67 8.22
N ILE A 134 -4.36 -0.25 6.96
CA ILE A 134 -3.51 -0.70 5.86
C ILE A 134 -2.56 0.43 5.46
N LYS A 135 -1.32 0.08 5.15
CA LYS A 135 -0.29 0.99 4.65
C LYS A 135 0.30 0.42 3.38
N SER A 136 0.22 1.18 2.28
CA SER A 136 0.92 0.85 1.05
C SER A 136 2.41 1.10 1.23
N VAL A 137 3.22 0.10 0.92
CA VAL A 137 4.67 0.16 1.01
C VAL A 137 5.27 -0.12 -0.36
N THR A 138 6.02 0.84 -0.88
CA THR A 138 6.62 0.77 -2.22
C THR A 138 8.09 1.14 -2.21
N MET A 139 8.56 1.88 -1.21
CA MET A 139 9.95 2.32 -1.11
C MET A 139 10.89 1.17 -0.74
N SER A 140 12.03 1.13 -1.42
CA SER A 140 13.18 0.29 -1.10
C SER A 140 14.44 1.10 -1.35
N ARG A 141 15.36 1.11 -0.39
CA ARG A 141 16.63 1.85 -0.48
C ARG A 141 17.78 0.85 -0.39
N PRO A 142 18.42 0.49 -1.52
CA PRO A 142 19.50 -0.50 -1.54
C PRO A 142 20.65 -0.18 -0.57
N GLU A 143 20.93 1.10 -0.30
CA GLU A 143 21.94 1.52 0.66
C GLU A 143 21.60 1.21 2.13
N LYS A 144 20.34 0.86 2.44
CA LYS A 144 19.86 0.48 3.77
C LYS A 144 19.79 -1.02 3.99
N GLY A 145 19.76 -1.80 2.92
CA GLY A 145 19.73 -3.26 2.96
C GLY A 145 19.19 -3.86 1.67
N ASP A 146 19.71 -5.02 1.32
CA ASP A 146 19.20 -5.79 0.19
C ASP A 146 17.79 -6.31 0.49
N ASN A 147 16.90 -6.23 -0.51
CA ASN A 147 15.54 -6.75 -0.42
C ASN A 147 14.71 -6.17 0.75
N LEU A 148 15.01 -4.95 1.20
CA LEU A 148 14.33 -4.27 2.30
C LEU A 148 13.25 -3.30 1.79
N ALA A 149 11.99 -3.56 2.13
CA ALA A 149 10.92 -2.59 1.97
C ALA A 149 10.86 -1.67 3.19
N GLU A 150 10.56 -0.39 2.96
CA GLU A 150 10.55 0.60 4.03
C GLU A 150 9.30 1.50 4.00
N PHE A 151 8.83 1.89 5.18
CA PHE A 151 7.77 2.88 5.34
C PHE A 151 8.06 3.82 6.52
N PRO A 152 7.74 5.13 6.45
CA PRO A 152 7.16 5.84 5.31
C PRO A 152 8.23 6.40 4.35
N ASP A 153 7.80 6.82 3.15
CA ASP A 153 8.63 7.50 2.15
C ASP A 153 8.71 9.03 2.33
N SER A 154 8.01 9.54 3.35
CA SER A 154 7.90 10.95 3.72
C SER A 154 7.26 11.08 5.11
N VAL A 155 7.43 12.22 5.79
CA VAL A 155 6.81 12.47 7.10
C VAL A 155 5.28 12.35 7.02
N THR A 156 4.69 11.56 7.91
CA THR A 156 3.26 11.20 7.92
C THR A 156 2.62 11.43 9.30
N ALA A 157 2.35 12.70 9.62
CA ALA A 157 1.60 13.08 10.83
C ALA A 157 0.21 12.38 10.91
N ARG A 158 -0.41 12.13 9.75
CA ARG A 158 -1.65 11.34 9.68
C ARG A 158 -1.38 9.89 10.11
N GLY A 159 -0.35 9.21 9.60
CA GLY A 159 -0.03 7.84 10.02
C GLY A 159 0.19 7.72 11.52
N THR A 160 0.91 8.68 12.12
CA THR A 160 1.15 8.72 13.58
C THR A 160 -0.15 8.90 14.37
N LYS A 161 -1.07 9.75 13.89
CA LYS A 161 -2.40 9.92 14.51
C LYS A 161 -3.21 8.62 14.51
N HIS A 162 -3.18 7.88 13.41
CA HIS A 162 -3.89 6.60 13.30
C HIS A 162 -3.34 5.54 14.26
N LEU A 163 -2.02 5.51 14.48
CA LEU A 163 -1.42 4.61 15.48
C LEU A 163 -1.92 4.86 16.90
N GLN A 164 -2.11 6.13 17.26
CA GLN A 164 -2.74 6.48 18.55
C GLN A 164 -4.19 6.00 18.59
N GLU A 165 -4.98 6.25 17.54
CA GLU A 165 -6.39 5.83 17.49
C GLU A 165 -6.55 4.31 17.54
N LEU A 166 -5.63 3.53 16.95
CA LEU A 166 -5.58 2.07 17.10
C LEU A 166 -5.26 1.66 18.55
N SER A 167 -4.30 2.34 19.18
CA SER A 167 -3.94 2.09 20.59
C SER A 167 -5.14 2.35 21.52
N ASP A 168 -5.93 3.38 21.23
CA ASP A 168 -7.15 3.69 21.97
C ASP A 168 -8.19 2.55 21.82
N GLN A 169 -8.31 1.92 20.63
CA GLN A 169 -9.18 0.74 20.47
C GLN A 169 -8.70 -0.46 21.28
N VAL A 170 -7.38 -0.69 21.36
CA VAL A 170 -6.82 -1.76 22.19
C VAL A 170 -7.11 -1.51 23.68
N ALA A 171 -7.00 -0.26 24.14
CA ALA A 171 -7.35 0.11 25.50
C ALA A 171 -8.84 -0.13 25.84
N GLU A 172 -9.72 -0.11 24.84
CA GLU A 172 -11.13 -0.47 24.96
C GLU A 172 -11.40 -1.99 24.86
N GLY A 173 -10.36 -2.82 24.79
CA GLY A 173 -10.46 -4.29 24.74
C GLY A 173 -10.73 -4.86 23.34
N LYS A 174 -10.61 -4.04 22.29
CA LYS A 174 -10.70 -4.50 20.90
C LYS A 174 -9.33 -4.94 20.39
N ARG A 175 -9.31 -5.69 19.29
CA ARG A 175 -8.09 -6.02 18.55
C ARG A 175 -7.77 -4.92 17.54
N ALA A 176 -6.50 -4.58 17.37
CA ALA A 176 -6.07 -3.60 16.38
C ALA A 176 -4.82 -4.09 15.65
N VAL A 177 -4.80 -3.92 14.32
CA VAL A 177 -3.76 -4.42 13.43
C VAL A 177 -3.31 -3.29 12.51
N MET A 178 -2.00 -3.05 12.47
CA MET A 178 -1.35 -2.27 11.41
C MET A 178 -0.78 -3.24 10.38
N LEU A 179 -1.32 -3.21 9.16
CA LEU A 179 -0.92 -4.08 8.06
C LEU A 179 -0.16 -3.28 6.99
N TYR A 180 1.10 -3.66 6.77
CA TYR A 180 1.93 -3.13 5.71
C TYR A 180 1.83 -4.01 4.46
N LEU A 181 1.33 -3.46 3.36
CA LEU A 181 1.22 -4.15 2.08
C LEU A 181 2.37 -3.72 1.15
N VAL A 182 3.32 -4.61 0.94
CA VAL A 182 4.49 -4.41 0.07
C VAL A 182 4.13 -4.87 -1.34
N GLN A 183 3.83 -3.92 -2.22
CA GLN A 183 3.41 -4.20 -3.61
C GLN A 183 4.62 -4.35 -4.55
N ARG A 184 5.58 -5.20 -4.20
CA ARG A 184 6.77 -5.52 -5.02
C ARG A 184 7.36 -6.86 -4.61
N GLU A 185 7.96 -7.57 -5.55
CA GLU A 185 8.43 -8.94 -5.34
C GLU A 185 9.89 -9.05 -4.88
N ASP A 186 10.69 -8.01 -5.09
CA ASP A 186 12.11 -7.96 -4.76
C ASP A 186 12.40 -7.63 -3.29
N CYS A 187 11.38 -7.54 -2.43
CA CYS A 187 11.57 -7.34 -0.99
C CYS A 187 11.12 -8.57 -0.19
N ASN A 188 11.92 -9.00 0.78
CA ASN A 188 11.60 -10.11 1.71
C ASN A 188 11.56 -9.68 3.18
N GLU A 189 12.05 -8.48 3.48
CA GLU A 189 12.02 -7.86 4.80
C GLU A 189 11.34 -6.49 4.75
N PHE A 190 10.86 -6.05 5.91
CA PHE A 190 10.25 -4.74 6.10
C PHE A 190 10.79 -4.05 7.36
N SER A 191 11.08 -2.76 7.24
CA SER A 191 11.48 -1.90 8.35
C SER A 191 10.78 -0.54 8.31
N VAL A 192 10.69 0.11 9.48
CA VAL A 192 10.27 1.50 9.55
C VAL A 192 11.45 2.43 9.28
N ALA A 193 11.28 3.37 8.34
CA ALA A 193 12.26 4.40 8.01
C ALA A 193 12.28 5.51 9.08
N ALA A 194 12.85 5.21 10.25
CA ALA A 194 12.95 6.15 11.37
C ALA A 194 13.81 7.39 11.04
N ASP A 195 14.70 7.29 10.05
CA ASP A 195 15.47 8.43 9.54
C ASP A 195 14.62 9.40 8.69
N ILE A 196 13.49 8.94 8.14
CA ILE A 196 12.54 9.78 7.39
C ILE A 196 11.46 10.32 8.33
N ASP A 197 10.87 9.48 9.17
CA ASP A 197 9.86 9.88 10.14
C ASP A 197 10.10 9.27 11.54
N PRO A 198 10.91 9.93 12.38
CA PRO A 198 11.17 9.46 13.73
C PRO A 198 9.92 9.51 14.62
N ALA A 199 8.95 10.39 14.33
CA ALA A 199 7.71 10.49 15.10
C ALA A 199 6.80 9.29 14.81
N TYR A 200 6.70 8.87 13.55
CA TYR A 200 5.99 7.64 13.17
C TYR A 200 6.65 6.41 13.80
N ALA A 201 7.98 6.30 13.74
CA ALA A 201 8.71 5.18 14.35
C ALA A 201 8.47 5.08 15.88
N ALA A 202 8.54 6.21 16.59
CA ALA A 202 8.21 6.27 18.01
C ALA A 202 6.73 5.92 18.28
N GLY A 203 5.82 6.43 17.45
CA GLY A 203 4.38 6.13 17.54
C GLY A 203 4.08 4.65 17.33
N LEU A 204 4.74 3.99 16.36
CA LEU A 204 4.53 2.56 16.10
C LEU A 204 5.06 1.73 17.27
N LYS A 205 6.23 2.10 17.81
CA LYS A 205 6.78 1.44 19.00
C LYS A 205 5.82 1.54 20.19
N ALA A 206 5.25 2.72 20.43
CA ALA A 206 4.26 2.92 21.48
C ALA A 206 2.99 2.08 21.23
N ALA A 207 2.49 2.05 19.99
CA ALA A 207 1.32 1.26 19.62
C ALA A 207 1.55 -0.26 19.80
N LYS A 208 2.71 -0.78 19.38
CA LYS A 208 3.12 -2.17 19.62
C LYS A 208 3.13 -2.50 21.12
N LEU A 209 3.67 -1.60 21.95
CA LEU A 209 3.67 -1.77 23.41
C LEU A 209 2.26 -1.72 24.03
N ALA A 210 1.35 -0.97 23.42
CA ALA A 210 -0.06 -0.92 23.83
C ALA A 210 -0.86 -2.15 23.39
N GLY A 211 -0.31 -3.01 22.52
CA GLY A 211 -0.94 -4.24 22.04
C GLY A 211 -1.46 -4.18 20.59
N VAL A 212 -1.13 -3.13 19.84
CA VAL A 212 -1.41 -3.09 18.39
C VAL A 212 -0.50 -4.09 17.68
N GLU A 213 -1.10 -5.04 16.96
CA GLU A 213 -0.39 -6.03 16.18
C GLU A 213 0.17 -5.43 14.88
N THR A 214 1.31 -5.92 14.41
CA THR A 214 1.90 -5.50 13.13
C THR A 214 2.03 -6.69 12.20
N LEU A 215 1.45 -6.59 11.02
CA LEU A 215 1.57 -7.57 9.93
C LEU A 215 2.24 -6.91 8.73
N CYS A 216 2.99 -7.70 7.97
CA CYS A 216 3.56 -7.26 6.71
C CYS A 216 3.44 -8.37 5.68
N TYR A 217 2.86 -8.05 4.53
CA TYR A 217 2.65 -8.99 3.44
C TYR A 217 3.17 -8.41 2.13
N GLY A 218 3.90 -9.24 1.38
CA GLY A 218 4.38 -8.96 0.04
C GLY A 218 3.41 -9.50 -1.00
N CYS A 219 3.24 -8.76 -2.09
CA CYS A 219 2.44 -9.17 -3.24
C CYS A 219 3.28 -9.85 -4.32
N SER A 220 2.66 -10.72 -5.09
CA SER A 220 3.06 -10.95 -6.49
C SER A 220 2.39 -9.90 -7.38
N VAL A 221 3.16 -9.40 -8.34
CA VAL A 221 2.84 -8.18 -9.07
C VAL A 221 3.05 -8.44 -10.56
N SER A 222 1.97 -8.38 -11.33
CA SER A 222 1.95 -8.62 -12.77
C SER A 222 1.01 -7.64 -13.49
N PRO A 223 1.16 -7.44 -14.81
CA PRO A 223 0.22 -6.64 -15.58
C PRO A 223 -1.23 -7.14 -15.53
N GLU A 224 -1.45 -8.41 -15.21
CA GLU A 224 -2.78 -9.02 -15.11
C GLU A 224 -3.40 -8.85 -13.72
N ALA A 225 -2.59 -8.92 -12.67
CA ALA A 225 -3.07 -8.97 -11.30
C ALA A 225 -2.03 -8.54 -10.25
N ILE A 226 -2.54 -8.09 -9.10
CA ILE A 226 -1.78 -7.92 -7.86
C ILE A 226 -2.44 -8.75 -6.78
N ASN A 227 -1.70 -9.71 -6.23
CA ASN A 227 -2.20 -10.66 -5.24
C ASN A 227 -1.24 -10.75 -4.05
N ILE A 228 -1.78 -10.86 -2.83
CA ILE A 228 -0.96 -11.20 -1.66
C ILE A 228 -0.30 -12.56 -1.91
N ALA A 229 1.01 -12.65 -1.66
CA ALA A 229 1.79 -13.85 -1.92
C ALA A 229 2.41 -14.43 -0.64
N ARG A 230 2.97 -13.59 0.23
CA ARG A 230 3.76 -14.08 1.37
C ARG A 230 3.80 -13.09 2.52
N LYS A 231 3.92 -13.60 3.74
CA LYS A 231 4.26 -12.80 4.92
C LYS A 231 5.74 -12.40 4.88
N LEU A 232 6.03 -11.15 5.20
CA LEU A 232 7.40 -10.63 5.28
C LEU A 232 7.85 -10.50 6.74
N LYS A 233 9.16 -10.60 6.94
CA LYS A 233 9.79 -10.41 8.24
C LYS A 233 9.87 -8.92 8.56
N ILE A 234 9.33 -8.52 9.71
CA ILE A 234 9.46 -7.14 10.24
C ILE A 234 10.72 -7.09 11.10
N THR A 235 11.66 -6.21 10.78
CA THR A 235 12.98 -6.14 11.45
C THR A 235 13.09 -5.04 12.51
N SER A 236 12.05 -4.21 12.68
CA SER A 236 11.98 -3.09 13.63
C SER A 236 10.65 -3.03 14.40
#